data_AF-A0A957HR01-F1
#
_entry.id   AF-A0A957HR01-F1
#
_cell.length_a   1.000
_cell.length_b   1.000
_cell.length_c   1.000
_cell.angle_alpha   90.00
_cell.angle_beta   90.00
_cell.angle_gamma   90.00
#
_symmetry.space_group_name_H-M   'P 1'
#
loop_
_entity.id
_entity.type
_entity.pdbx_description
1 polymer ?
#
loop_
_entity_poly.entity_id
_entity_poly.type
_entity_poly.pdbx_seq_one_letter_code
_entity_poly.pdbx_strand_id
1 'polypeptide(L)'
;DDWMVSWLVGWLCSKRTIRSTLREIKMAELKTQLNDGNVAAFLNSVENEKKRADSIAILNLMQEVTGEEPKMWGSSIVGFGSYHYKYESGREGDWFTVGFSPRKQSLTLYIMSGFAQYDLLMGKLGKHKTGKSCLYIKKMEDVDQNILRELIRQSVKHIKKTNEAN
;
A
#
# COMPACT_ATOMS: atom_id res chain seq x y z
N ASP A 1 38.90 61.57 -42.15
CA ASP A 1 39.44 60.77 -41.04
C ASP A 1 38.45 59.64 -40.75
N ASP A 2 38.33 58.64 -41.60
CA ASP A 2 39.33 57.60 -41.91
C ASP A 2 39.50 56.63 -40.72
N TRP A 3 39.45 55.32 -41.01
CA TRP A 3 39.53 54.12 -40.13
C TRP A 3 38.22 53.74 -39.39
N MET A 4 37.34 52.82 -39.87
CA MET A 4 37.59 51.43 -40.33
C MET A 4 38.41 50.68 -39.25
N VAL A 5 37.95 49.65 -38.54
CA VAL A 5 37.83 48.21 -38.88
C VAL A 5 37.52 47.57 -37.47
N SER A 6 36.38 46.93 -37.15
CA SER A 6 36.09 45.49 -37.42
C SER A 6 35.82 44.64 -36.16
N TRP A 7 34.61 44.04 -36.14
CA TRP A 7 34.32 42.62 -35.83
C TRP A 7 34.17 42.09 -34.37
N LEU A 8 33.16 41.19 -34.26
CA LEU A 8 32.84 40.19 -33.22
C LEU A 8 32.15 40.74 -31.96
N VAL A 9 30.91 40.38 -31.58
CA VAL A 9 30.29 39.05 -31.50
C VAL A 9 28.76 39.20 -31.57
N GLY A 10 28.10 38.33 -32.34
CA GLY A 10 26.65 38.28 -32.43
C GLY A 10 25.97 37.96 -31.10
N TRP A 11 25.00 38.79 -30.72
CA TRP A 11 24.09 38.48 -29.62
C TRP A 11 22.67 38.91 -29.95
N LEU A 12 22.14 38.30 -31.02
CA LEU A 12 20.75 38.42 -31.42
C LEU A 12 20.10 37.02 -31.43
N CYS A 13 20.02 36.36 -30.28
CA CYS A 13 19.13 35.21 -30.11
C CYS A 13 18.96 34.81 -28.64
N SER A 14 18.01 35.42 -27.91
CA SER A 14 17.24 34.69 -26.88
C SER A 14 16.08 35.54 -26.33
N LYS A 15 15.08 35.82 -27.17
CA LYS A 15 13.71 35.96 -26.68
C LYS A 15 13.05 34.58 -26.74
N ARG A 16 13.62 33.61 -26.02
CA ARG A 16 13.05 32.27 -25.87
C ARG A 16 12.26 32.25 -24.57
N THR A 17 11.02 32.69 -24.68
CA THR A 17 9.88 32.04 -24.03
C THR A 17 10.00 31.82 -22.52
N ILE A 18 9.53 32.80 -21.74
CA ILE A 18 9.01 32.57 -20.40
C ILE A 18 7.73 31.72 -20.55
N ARG A 19 7.90 30.42 -20.76
CA ARG A 19 6.89 29.37 -20.47
C ARG A 19 7.52 28.41 -19.48
N SER A 20 7.96 28.96 -18.36
CA SER A 20 8.27 28.21 -17.16
C SER A 20 7.11 28.45 -16.19
N THR A 21 6.81 27.44 -15.39
CA THR A 21 5.85 27.41 -14.27
C THR A 21 4.35 27.40 -14.58
N LEU A 22 3.92 26.48 -15.43
CA LEU A 22 2.71 25.68 -15.15
C LEU A 22 3.07 24.21 -15.41
N ARG A 23 4.04 23.69 -14.64
CA ARG A 23 4.04 22.25 -14.37
C ARG A 23 2.78 22.02 -13.57
N GLU A 24 1.73 21.56 -14.22
CA GLU A 24 0.64 20.86 -13.58
C GLU A 24 1.27 19.90 -12.56
N ILE A 25 1.07 20.20 -11.28
CA ILE A 25 1.30 19.24 -10.21
C ILE A 25 0.23 18.18 -10.45
N LYS A 26 0.53 17.24 -11.34
CA LYS A 26 -0.26 16.03 -11.53
C LYS A 26 -0.08 15.24 -10.23
N MET A 27 -0.90 15.56 -9.25
CA MET A 27 -0.99 14.81 -8.00
C MET A 27 -1.24 13.38 -8.43
N ALA A 28 -0.26 12.51 -8.20
CA ALA A 28 -0.40 11.09 -8.49
C ALA A 28 -1.44 10.56 -7.50
N GLU A 29 -2.70 10.57 -7.93
CA GLU A 29 -3.79 9.94 -7.19
C GLU A 29 -3.42 8.49 -6.90
N LEU A 30 -3.67 8.05 -5.67
CA LEU A 30 -3.42 6.67 -5.29
C LEU A 30 -4.24 5.77 -6.20
N LYS A 31 -3.56 4.88 -6.93
CA LYS A 31 -4.22 3.89 -7.80
C LYS A 31 -5.07 2.87 -7.03
N THR A 32 -4.90 2.83 -5.70
CA THR A 32 -5.60 1.91 -4.80
C THR A 32 -6.53 2.76 -3.95
N GLN A 33 -7.80 2.76 -4.32
CA GLN A 33 -8.87 3.44 -3.60
C GLN A 33 -9.97 2.43 -3.28
N LEU A 34 -10.68 2.70 -2.19
CA LEU A 34 -11.87 1.98 -1.81
C LEU A 34 -12.88 2.01 -2.98
N ASN A 35 -13.51 0.88 -3.27
CA ASN A 35 -14.55 0.79 -4.29
C ASN A 35 -15.64 -0.22 -3.91
N ASP A 36 -16.73 -0.19 -4.67
CA ASP A 36 -17.90 -1.06 -4.50
C ASP A 36 -17.72 -2.45 -5.12
N GLY A 37 -16.47 -2.89 -5.30
CA GLY A 37 -16.15 -4.21 -5.81
C GLY A 37 -16.64 -5.32 -4.88
N ASN A 38 -17.13 -6.41 -5.46
CA ASN A 38 -17.62 -7.56 -4.71
C ASN A 38 -16.46 -8.47 -4.29
N VAL A 39 -16.17 -8.52 -2.99
CA VAL A 39 -15.09 -9.33 -2.40
C VAL A 39 -15.29 -10.83 -2.68
N ALA A 40 -16.51 -11.34 -2.54
CA ALA A 40 -16.79 -12.76 -2.79
C ALA A 40 -16.58 -13.12 -4.26
N ALA A 41 -17.04 -12.28 -5.19
CA ALA A 41 -16.80 -12.46 -6.62
C ALA A 41 -15.30 -12.43 -6.95
N PHE A 42 -14.54 -11.51 -6.34
CA PHE A 42 -13.10 -11.44 -6.49
C PHE A 42 -12.39 -12.72 -6.01
N LEU A 43 -12.73 -13.22 -4.82
CA LEU A 43 -12.13 -14.46 -4.30
C LEU A 43 -12.53 -15.69 -5.14
N ASN A 44 -13.76 -15.72 -5.65
CA ASN A 44 -14.21 -16.79 -6.54
C ASN A 44 -13.48 -16.80 -7.89
N SER A 45 -12.97 -15.65 -8.34
CA SER A 45 -12.16 -15.54 -9.57
C SER A 45 -10.74 -16.09 -9.43
N VAL A 46 -10.29 -16.44 -8.21
CA VAL A 46 -8.97 -17.03 -7.98
C VAL A 46 -8.96 -18.47 -8.51
N GLU A 47 -8.28 -18.70 -9.64
CA GLU A 47 -8.22 -20.00 -10.33
C GLU A 47 -7.66 -21.14 -9.47
N ASN A 48 -6.65 -20.84 -8.63
CA ASN A 48 -6.02 -21.86 -7.81
C ASN A 48 -6.85 -22.14 -6.55
N GLU A 49 -7.43 -23.34 -6.47
CA GLU A 49 -8.34 -23.73 -5.38
C GLU A 49 -7.71 -23.62 -3.98
N LYS A 50 -6.47 -24.06 -3.83
CA LYS A 50 -5.76 -23.98 -2.54
C LYS A 50 -5.54 -22.53 -2.11
N LYS A 51 -5.14 -21.66 -3.05
CA LYS A 51 -4.98 -20.23 -2.79
C LYS A 51 -6.31 -19.55 -2.48
N ARG A 52 -7.39 -19.96 -3.16
CA ARG A 52 -8.74 -19.48 -2.86
C ARG A 52 -9.16 -19.86 -1.44
N ALA A 53 -8.94 -21.12 -1.05
CA ALA A 53 -9.20 -21.58 0.32
C ALA A 53 -8.37 -20.82 1.37
N ASP A 54 -7.07 -20.65 1.13
CA ASP A 54 -6.18 -19.86 1.99
C ASP A 54 -6.64 -18.39 2.07
N SER A 55 -7.12 -17.82 0.96
CA SER A 55 -7.63 -16.45 0.91
C SER A 55 -8.92 -16.28 1.71
N ILE A 56 -9.82 -17.26 1.65
CA ILE A 56 -11.04 -17.30 2.46
C ILE A 56 -10.68 -17.44 3.95
N ALA A 57 -9.70 -18.27 4.29
CA ALA A 57 -9.22 -18.41 5.66
C ALA A 57 -8.66 -17.08 6.21
N ILE A 58 -7.87 -16.36 5.41
CA ILE A 58 -7.37 -15.03 5.80
C ILE A 58 -8.51 -14.02 5.91
N LEU A 59 -9.48 -14.04 4.99
CA LEU A 59 -10.64 -13.15 5.06
C LEU A 59 -11.37 -13.31 6.39
N ASN A 60 -11.68 -14.55 6.77
CA ASN A 60 -12.35 -14.86 8.03
C ASN A 60 -11.50 -14.43 9.24
N LEU A 61 -10.20 -14.71 9.22
CA LEU A 61 -9.30 -14.34 10.32
C LEU A 61 -9.21 -12.82 10.49
N MET A 62 -9.07 -12.07 9.39
CA MET A 62 -8.99 -10.61 9.45
C MET A 62 -10.32 -10.00 9.87
N GLN A 63 -11.46 -10.53 9.39
CA GLN A 63 -12.79 -10.09 9.81
C GLN A 63 -13.01 -10.35 11.31
N GLU A 64 -12.65 -11.54 11.81
CA GLU A 64 -12.73 -11.90 13.24
C GLU A 64 -11.90 -10.95 14.12
N VAL A 65 -10.65 -10.67 13.71
CA VAL A 65 -9.73 -9.84 14.50
C VAL A 65 -10.10 -8.36 14.47
N THR A 66 -10.61 -7.86 13.33
CA THR A 66 -10.92 -6.44 13.16
C THR A 66 -12.33 -6.09 13.60
N GLY A 67 -13.28 -7.01 13.44
CA GLY A 67 -14.72 -6.74 13.55
C GLY A 67 -15.26 -5.90 12.37
N GLU A 68 -14.50 -5.74 11.30
CA GLU A 68 -14.83 -4.87 10.16
C GLU A 68 -15.24 -5.70 8.94
N GLU A 69 -16.18 -5.18 8.15
CA GLU A 69 -16.56 -5.79 6.88
C GLU A 69 -15.44 -5.66 5.83
N PRO A 70 -15.14 -6.73 5.05
CA PRO A 70 -14.15 -6.66 4.00
C PRO A 70 -14.61 -5.76 2.86
N LYS A 71 -13.73 -4.89 2.37
CA LYS A 71 -13.99 -4.03 1.20
C LYS A 71 -12.91 -4.17 0.14
N MET A 72 -13.27 -3.94 -1.11
CA MET A 72 -12.31 -3.94 -2.21
C MET A 72 -11.54 -2.63 -2.29
N TRP A 73 -10.23 -2.74 -2.49
CA TRP A 73 -9.30 -1.63 -2.68
C TRP A 73 -8.55 -1.82 -3.99
N GLY A 74 -8.73 -0.89 -4.93
CA GLY A 74 -8.31 -1.05 -6.31
C GLY A 74 -8.85 -2.35 -6.92
N SER A 75 -8.05 -3.00 -7.77
CA SER A 75 -8.48 -4.19 -8.52
C SER A 75 -8.21 -5.53 -7.84
N SER A 76 -7.46 -5.55 -6.73
CA SER A 76 -6.83 -6.80 -6.27
C SER A 76 -6.50 -6.88 -4.79
N ILE A 77 -6.98 -5.94 -3.97
CA ILE A 77 -6.75 -5.92 -2.53
C ILE A 77 -8.10 -5.98 -1.82
N VAL A 78 -8.17 -6.84 -0.81
CA VAL A 78 -9.26 -6.86 0.17
C VAL A 78 -8.72 -6.20 1.43
N GLY A 79 -9.37 -5.12 1.87
CA GLY A 79 -8.98 -4.34 3.04
C GLY A 79 -10.05 -4.36 4.12
N PHE A 80 -9.62 -4.17 5.36
CA PHE A 80 -10.46 -4.14 6.56
C PHE A 80 -10.18 -2.86 7.36
N GLY A 81 -11.25 -2.22 7.80
CA GLY A 81 -11.20 -0.89 8.39
C GLY A 81 -10.66 0.15 7.41
N SER A 82 -10.64 1.40 7.85
CA SER A 82 -10.01 2.49 7.12
C SER A 82 -9.49 3.55 8.09
N TYR A 83 -8.42 4.23 7.71
CA TYR A 83 -7.92 5.39 8.40
C TYR A 83 -7.45 6.45 7.41
N HIS A 84 -7.55 7.70 7.83
CA HIS A 84 -7.04 8.84 7.10
C HIS A 84 -5.61 9.12 7.56
N TYR A 85 -4.65 9.13 6.65
CA TYR A 85 -3.27 9.51 6.95
C TYR A 85 -2.99 10.91 6.43
N LYS A 86 -2.14 11.66 7.13
CA LYS A 86 -1.67 12.97 6.72
C LYS A 86 -0.16 13.08 6.94
N TYR A 87 0.57 13.39 5.88
CA TYR A 87 2.00 13.66 5.94
C TYR A 87 2.27 15.15 6.16
N GLU A 88 3.43 15.47 6.74
CA GLU A 88 3.93 16.84 6.90
C GLU A 88 4.02 17.61 5.57
N SER A 89 4.25 16.89 4.46
CA SER A 89 4.23 17.45 3.10
C SER A 89 2.85 17.94 2.61
N GLY A 90 1.80 17.77 3.42
CA GLY A 90 0.40 18.09 3.06
C GLY A 90 -0.30 17.00 2.25
N ARG A 91 0.38 15.89 1.94
CA ARG A 91 -0.25 14.74 1.29
C ARG A 91 -1.07 13.94 2.30
N GLU A 92 -2.34 13.78 2.02
CA GLU A 92 -3.26 12.98 2.83
C GLU A 92 -4.10 12.04 1.97
N GLY A 93 -4.76 11.08 2.61
CA GLY A 93 -5.59 10.11 1.92
C GLY A 93 -6.05 8.98 2.83
N ASP A 94 -6.96 8.15 2.31
CA ASP A 94 -7.51 7.03 3.05
C ASP A 94 -6.79 5.72 2.70
N TRP A 95 -6.60 4.89 3.71
CA TRP A 95 -6.02 3.56 3.56
C TRP A 95 -6.71 2.55 4.49
N PHE A 96 -6.64 1.27 4.16
CA PHE A 96 -7.15 0.21 5.04
C PHE A 96 -6.20 -0.05 6.21
N THR A 97 -6.73 -0.48 7.36
CA THR A 97 -5.91 -0.78 8.55
C THR A 97 -5.08 -2.05 8.37
N VAL A 98 -5.71 -3.10 7.83
CA VAL A 98 -5.07 -4.35 7.42
C VAL A 98 -5.75 -4.86 6.15
N GLY A 99 -5.08 -5.69 5.38
CA GLY A 99 -5.66 -6.26 4.17
C GLY A 99 -4.82 -7.36 3.58
N PHE A 100 -5.28 -7.96 2.48
CA PHE A 100 -4.51 -8.96 1.76
C PHE A 100 -4.78 -8.94 0.25
N SER A 101 -3.90 -9.58 -0.51
CA SER A 101 -4.00 -9.76 -1.95
C SER A 101 -3.48 -11.15 -2.36
N PRO A 102 -4.32 -11.99 -2.99
CA PRO A 102 -3.90 -13.27 -3.56
C PRO A 102 -3.15 -13.05 -4.88
N ARG A 103 -1.86 -12.73 -4.81
CA ARG A 103 -1.02 -12.54 -6.00
C ARG A 103 -0.62 -13.87 -6.63
N LYS A 104 -0.15 -13.84 -7.87
CA LYS A 104 0.28 -15.05 -8.63
C LYS A 104 1.33 -15.87 -7.87
N GLN A 105 2.35 -15.21 -7.30
CA GLN A 105 3.49 -15.88 -6.67
C GLN A 105 3.32 -16.15 -5.16
N SER A 106 2.53 -15.34 -4.46
CA SER A 106 2.37 -15.40 -3.01
C SER A 106 1.05 -14.77 -2.57
N LEU A 107 0.63 -15.12 -1.36
CA LEU A 107 -0.43 -14.43 -0.63
C LEU A 107 0.24 -13.28 0.14
N THR A 108 -0.12 -12.05 -0.21
CA THR A 108 0.47 -10.85 0.39
C THR A 108 -0.50 -10.29 1.41
N LEU A 109 -0.06 -10.17 2.65
CA LEU A 109 -0.80 -9.54 3.74
C LEU A 109 -0.19 -8.17 4.00
N TYR A 110 -1.05 -7.18 4.22
CA TYR A 110 -0.67 -5.80 4.50
C TYR A 110 -0.89 -5.51 5.98
N ILE A 111 0.21 -5.33 6.71
CA ILE A 111 0.29 -5.07 8.14
C ILE A 111 0.83 -3.65 8.31
N MET A 112 -0.07 -2.68 8.43
CA MET A 112 0.28 -1.25 8.27
C MET A 112 1.19 -0.72 9.37
N SER A 113 1.20 -1.33 10.57
CA SER A 113 2.15 -0.94 11.63
C SER A 113 3.61 -1.30 11.32
N GLY A 114 3.87 -2.03 10.23
CA GLY A 114 5.18 -2.63 9.95
C GLY A 114 5.53 -3.74 10.94
N PHE A 115 6.80 -4.12 10.99
CA PHE A 115 7.27 -5.32 11.73
C PHE A 115 8.30 -5.05 12.83
N ALA A 116 8.82 -3.81 12.94
CA ALA A 116 9.96 -3.48 13.80
C ALA A 116 9.74 -3.76 15.30
N GLN A 117 8.49 -3.80 15.76
CA GLN A 117 8.14 -4.05 17.16
C GLN A 117 7.66 -5.49 17.43
N TYR A 118 7.73 -6.38 16.43
CA TYR A 118 7.16 -7.73 16.51
C TYR A 118 8.18 -8.85 16.31
N ASP A 119 9.47 -8.59 16.52
CA ASP A 119 10.55 -9.56 16.26
C ASP A 119 10.29 -10.95 16.90
N LEU A 120 9.75 -10.98 18.12
CA LEU A 120 9.41 -12.22 18.81
C LEU A 120 8.27 -13.01 18.13
N LEU A 121 7.26 -12.31 17.60
CA LEU A 121 6.18 -12.94 16.84
C LEU A 121 6.69 -13.41 15.48
N MET A 122 7.45 -12.57 14.79
CA MET A 122 8.02 -12.89 13.48
C MET A 122 8.94 -14.13 13.56
N GLY A 123 9.73 -14.26 14.62
CA GLY A 123 10.57 -15.44 14.86
C GLY A 123 9.80 -16.75 15.06
N LYS A 124 8.55 -16.68 15.50
CA LYS A 124 7.66 -17.84 15.72
C LYS A 124 6.68 -18.08 14.58
N LEU A 125 6.55 -17.13 13.65
CA LEU A 125 5.51 -17.15 12.64
C LEU A 125 5.65 -18.30 11.64
N GLY A 126 6.87 -18.77 11.35
CA GLY A 126 7.13 -19.79 10.35
C GLY A 126 7.74 -19.20 9.08
N LYS A 127 7.52 -19.82 7.91
CA LYS A 127 8.19 -19.48 6.66
C LYS A 127 7.52 -18.30 5.97
N HIS A 128 8.20 -17.17 5.93
CA HIS A 128 7.66 -15.94 5.35
C HIS A 128 8.77 -15.06 4.73
N LYS A 129 8.35 -14.00 4.02
CA LYS A 129 9.21 -12.86 3.66
C LYS A 129 8.52 -11.57 4.06
N THR A 130 9.27 -10.51 4.33
CA THR A 130 8.73 -9.20 4.70
C THR A 130 9.22 -8.10 3.76
N GLY A 131 8.37 -7.09 3.56
CA GLY A 131 8.73 -5.76 3.08
C GLY A 131 8.54 -4.74 4.20
N LYS A 132 8.27 -3.47 3.86
CA LYS A 132 8.02 -2.43 4.89
C LYS A 132 6.76 -2.70 5.72
N SER A 133 5.65 -2.97 5.04
CA SER A 133 4.34 -3.28 5.64
C SER A 133 3.69 -4.50 5.00
N CYS A 134 4.44 -5.24 4.18
CA CYS A 134 3.94 -6.39 3.43
C CYS A 134 4.54 -7.67 4.01
N LEU A 135 3.69 -8.64 4.32
CA LEU A 135 4.06 -10.00 4.71
C LEU A 135 3.70 -10.94 3.55
N TYR A 136 4.68 -11.68 3.05
CA TYR A 136 4.50 -12.62 1.95
C TYR A 136 4.57 -14.04 2.47
N ILE A 137 3.47 -14.79 2.29
CA ILE A 137 3.38 -16.22 2.59
C ILE A 137 2.99 -16.98 1.32
N LYS A 138 3.45 -18.22 1.16
CA LYS A 138 3.06 -19.03 -0.02
C LYS A 138 1.72 -19.73 0.18
N LYS A 139 1.49 -20.22 1.39
CA LYS A 139 0.30 -20.96 1.82
C LYS A 139 0.10 -20.81 3.32
N MET A 140 -1.13 -21.01 3.80
CA MET A 140 -1.43 -20.88 5.25
C MET A 140 -0.72 -21.93 6.11
N GLU A 141 -0.38 -23.09 5.56
CA GLU A 141 0.37 -24.16 6.25
C GLU A 141 1.83 -23.79 6.58
N ASP A 142 2.38 -22.78 5.89
CA ASP A 142 3.78 -22.36 6.12
C ASP A 142 3.91 -21.51 7.39
N VAL A 143 2.78 -21.10 8.00
CA VAL A 143 2.74 -20.18 9.14
C VAL A 143 1.87 -20.68 10.28
N ASP A 144 2.23 -20.28 11.49
CA ASP A 144 1.41 -20.48 12.68
C ASP A 144 0.25 -19.47 12.69
N GLN A 145 -0.98 -19.98 12.58
CA GLN A 145 -2.19 -19.15 12.49
C GLN A 145 -2.47 -18.37 13.78
N ASN A 146 -2.07 -18.89 14.95
CA ASN A 146 -2.26 -18.18 16.22
C ASN A 146 -1.29 -17.00 16.32
N ILE A 147 -0.03 -17.20 15.89
CA ILE A 147 0.95 -16.11 15.82
C ILE A 147 0.54 -15.06 14.79
N LEU A 148 0.02 -15.50 13.63
CA LEU A 148 -0.51 -14.58 12.62
C LEU A 148 -1.69 -13.76 13.14
N ARG A 149 -2.64 -14.41 13.83
CA ARG A 149 -3.77 -13.74 14.49
C ARG A 149 -3.29 -12.69 15.49
N GLU A 150 -2.31 -13.05 16.33
CA GLU A 150 -1.73 -12.14 17.31
C GLU A 150 -1.08 -10.93 16.64
N LEU A 151 -0.29 -11.16 15.59
CA LEU A 151 0.38 -10.12 14.82
C LEU A 151 -0.63 -9.12 14.24
N ILE A 152 -1.69 -9.61 13.61
CA ILE A 152 -2.75 -8.76 13.03
C ILE A 152 -3.44 -7.97 14.12
N ARG A 153 -3.77 -8.62 15.25
CA ARG A 153 -4.43 -7.95 16.40
C ARG A 153 -3.59 -6.82 16.96
N GLN A 154 -2.29 -7.04 17.17
CA GLN A 154 -1.39 -6.01 17.67
C GLN A 154 -1.21 -4.87 16.66
N SER A 155 -1.11 -5.18 15.36
CA SER A 155 -1.06 -4.18 14.30
C SER A 155 -2.30 -3.29 14.27
N VAL A 156 -3.49 -3.88 14.30
CA VAL A 156 -4.75 -3.12 14.30
C VAL A 156 -4.82 -2.20 15.51
N LYS A 157 -4.49 -2.71 16.70
CA LYS A 157 -4.46 -1.91 17.93
C LYS A 157 -3.47 -0.74 17.84
N HIS A 158 -2.28 -0.99 17.29
CA HIS A 158 -1.26 0.04 17.10
C HIS A 158 -1.75 1.15 16.17
N ILE A 159 -2.30 0.79 15.00
CA ILE A 159 -2.79 1.78 14.03
C ILE A 159 -3.96 2.59 14.60
N LYS A 160 -4.93 1.95 15.28
CA LYS A 160 -6.04 2.67 15.93
C LYS A 160 -5.50 3.69 16.94
N LYS A 161 -4.57 3.28 17.82
CA LYS A 161 -3.95 4.17 18.81
C LYS A 161 -3.19 5.35 18.18
N THR A 162 -2.42 5.09 17.13
CA THR A 162 -1.62 6.14 16.47
C THR A 162 -2.50 7.14 15.72
N ASN A 163 -3.60 6.68 15.14
CA ASN A 163 -4.53 7.56 14.41
C ASN A 163 -5.45 8.36 15.34
N GLU A 164 -5.81 7.84 16.51
CA GLU A 164 -6.54 8.61 17.54
C GLU A 164 -5.68 9.70 18.18
N ALA A 165 -4.35 9.56 18.13
CA ALA A 165 -3.40 10.51 18.73
C ALA A 165 -3.01 11.66 17.79
N ASN A 166 -3.43 11.64 16.52
CA ASN A 166 -3.14 12.64 15.49
C ASN A 166 -4.41 13.40 15.11
#